data_AF-V7IA15-F1
#
_entry.id   AF-V7IA15-F1
#
_cell.length_a   1.000
_cell.length_b   1.000
_cell.length_c   1.000
_cell.angle_alpha   90.00
_cell.angle_beta   90.00
_cell.angle_gamma   90.00
#
_symmetry.space_group_name_H-M   'P 1'
#
loop_
_entity.id
_entity.type
_entity.pdbx_description
1 polymer ?
#
loop_
_entity_poly.entity_id
_entity_poly.type
_entity_poly.pdbx_seq_one_letter_code
_entity_poly.pdbx_strand_id
1 'polypeptide(L)'
;MAEKKEYQIKVQGQLVPVSEEVYVTYHRMKRRETYLEERDTANGVFYYSAMDTAETTGEDGIPDLASPRVEDVVMDKFIADRLHWCLDQLSKEEQELIFTLFFQNKSEHQLSRETGIAQKTIHNRKVRILAQLKKLMEK
;
A
#
# COMPACT_ATOMS: atom_id res chain seq x y z
N MET A 1 49.62 -10.60 -49.60
CA MET A 1 48.56 -11.62 -49.49
C MET A 1 48.17 -11.65 -48.01
N ALA A 2 46.96 -11.20 -47.66
CA ALA A 2 46.55 -11.10 -46.26
C ALA A 2 46.27 -12.49 -45.70
N GLU A 3 46.89 -12.83 -44.57
CA GLU A 3 46.70 -14.10 -43.86
C GLU A 3 45.22 -14.32 -43.57
N LYS A 4 44.69 -15.46 -44.01
CA LYS A 4 43.33 -15.89 -43.74
C LYS A 4 43.26 -16.26 -42.26
N LYS A 5 42.77 -15.36 -41.41
CA LYS A 5 42.57 -15.64 -39.98
C LYS A 5 41.56 -16.77 -39.84
N GLU A 6 41.99 -17.89 -39.27
CA GLU A 6 41.10 -18.99 -38.93
C GLU A 6 40.36 -18.65 -37.62
N TYR A 7 39.04 -18.48 -37.70
CA TYR A 7 38.20 -18.22 -36.54
C TYR A 7 37.73 -19.55 -35.94
N GLN A 8 37.87 -19.71 -34.63
CA GLN A 8 37.50 -20.93 -33.91
C GLN A 8 36.75 -20.59 -32.61
N ILE A 9 35.74 -21.39 -32.26
CA ILE A 9 35.01 -21.29 -30.99
C ILE A 9 35.09 -22.60 -30.21
N LYS A 10 35.01 -22.52 -28.88
CA LYS A 10 35.06 -23.69 -28.00
C LYS A 10 33.65 -24.15 -27.64
N VAL A 11 33.25 -25.33 -28.09
CA VAL A 11 31.95 -25.96 -27.79
C VAL A 11 32.21 -27.27 -27.06
N GLN A 12 31.67 -27.43 -25.85
CA GLN A 12 31.84 -28.64 -25.01
C GLN A 12 33.31 -29.12 -24.86
N GLY A 13 34.25 -28.17 -24.84
CA GLY A 13 35.68 -28.50 -24.69
C GLY A 13 36.46 -28.61 -26.01
N GLN A 14 35.81 -28.73 -27.16
CA GLN A 14 36.45 -28.88 -28.47
C GLN A 14 36.50 -27.57 -29.25
N LEU A 15 37.56 -27.36 -30.04
CA LEU A 15 37.71 -26.21 -30.93
C LEU A 15 37.03 -26.50 -32.28
N VAL A 16 36.05 -25.67 -32.63
CA VAL A 16 35.29 -25.78 -33.86
C VAL A 16 35.60 -24.58 -34.75
N PRO A 17 36.10 -24.76 -35.98
CA PRO A 17 36.33 -23.67 -36.92
C PRO A 17 34.98 -23.11 -37.40
N VAL A 18 34.86 -21.79 -37.43
CA VAL A 18 33.63 -21.07 -37.77
C VAL A 18 33.92 -19.89 -38.69
N SER A 19 32.88 -19.32 -39.29
CA SER A 19 32.99 -18.05 -40.00
C SER A 19 33.26 -16.89 -39.04
N GLU A 20 33.80 -15.80 -39.57
CA GLU A 20 34.02 -14.56 -38.83
C GLU A 20 32.72 -14.03 -38.18
N GLU A 21 31.61 -14.06 -38.93
CA GLU A 21 30.30 -13.61 -38.46
C GLU A 21 29.82 -14.39 -37.23
N VAL A 22 30.00 -15.72 -37.24
CA VAL A 22 29.65 -16.60 -36.13
C VAL A 22 30.56 -16.36 -34.94
N TYR A 23 31.88 -16.22 -35.17
CA TYR A 23 32.85 -15.92 -34.12
C TYR A 23 32.54 -14.60 -33.39
N VAL A 24 32.32 -13.53 -34.16
CA VAL A 24 31.98 -12.21 -33.60
C VAL A 24 30.68 -12.30 -32.81
N THR A 25 29.66 -12.96 -33.34
CA THR A 25 28.34 -13.09 -32.69
C THR A 25 28.43 -13.89 -31.39
N TYR A 26 29.18 -15.00 -31.39
CA TYR A 26 29.41 -15.86 -30.23
C TYR A 26 30.05 -15.08 -29.06
N HIS A 27 31.06 -14.26 -29.35
CA HIS A 27 31.74 -13.48 -28.32
C HIS A 27 31.01 -12.18 -27.93
N ARG A 28 30.13 -11.65 -28.79
CA ARG A 28 29.38 -10.41 -28.52
C ARG A 28 28.44 -10.53 -27.34
N MET A 29 27.71 -11.65 -27.22
CA MET A 29 26.78 -11.86 -26.10
C MET A 29 27.53 -11.98 -24.78
N LYS A 30 28.60 -12.77 -24.75
CA LYS A 30 29.46 -12.92 -23.57
C LYS A 30 30.06 -11.58 -23.15
N ARG A 31 30.54 -10.76 -24.09
CA ARG A 31 31.09 -9.44 -23.74
C ARG A 31 30.01 -8.50 -23.18
N ARG A 32 28.78 -8.57 -23.69
CA ARG A 32 27.66 -7.79 -23.16
C ARG A 32 27.32 -8.19 -21.72
N GLU A 33 27.28 -9.48 -21.42
CA GLU A 33 27.03 -10.01 -20.08
C GLU A 33 28.10 -9.55 -19.09
N THR A 34 29.39 -9.79 -19.39
CA THR A 34 30.50 -9.34 -18.54
C THR A 34 30.52 -7.81 -18.36
N TYR A 35 30.19 -7.03 -19.41
CA TYR A 35 30.12 -5.58 -19.29
C TYR A 35 29.03 -5.12 -18.30
N LEU A 36 27.88 -5.80 -18.27
CA LEU A 36 26.83 -5.48 -17.30
C LEU A 36 27.30 -5.75 -15.87
N GLU A 37 27.94 -6.90 -15.63
CA GLU A 37 28.53 -7.23 -14.31
C GLU A 37 29.63 -6.25 -13.89
N GLU A 38 30.55 -5.91 -14.80
CA GLU A 38 31.62 -4.92 -14.57
C GLU A 38 31.02 -3.56 -14.19
N ARG A 39 29.98 -3.13 -14.91
CA ARG A 39 29.30 -1.86 -14.67
C ARG A 39 28.55 -1.87 -13.33
N ASP A 40 27.87 -2.96 -13.01
CA ASP A 40 27.12 -3.08 -11.77
C ASP A 40 28.10 -3.09 -10.57
N THR A 41 29.24 -3.78 -10.69
CA THR A 41 30.33 -3.76 -9.69
C THR A 41 30.95 -2.36 -9.55
N ALA A 42 31.27 -1.69 -10.66
CA ALA A 42 31.88 -0.36 -10.65
C ALA A 42 30.97 0.71 -10.01
N ASN A 43 29.65 0.55 -10.16
CA ASN A 43 28.66 1.43 -9.56
C ASN A 43 28.20 0.98 -8.17
N GLY A 44 28.74 -0.12 -7.63
CA GLY A 44 28.37 -0.65 -6.32
C GLY A 44 26.89 -1.07 -6.26
N VAL A 45 26.33 -1.55 -7.36
CA VAL A 45 24.94 -2.03 -7.42
C VAL A 45 24.81 -3.25 -6.53
N PHE A 46 23.82 -3.21 -5.64
CA PHE A 46 23.52 -4.28 -4.71
C PHE A 46 22.05 -4.68 -4.84
N TYR A 47 21.77 -5.98 -4.93
CA TYR A 47 20.42 -6.50 -5.07
C TYR A 47 19.74 -6.60 -3.70
N TYR A 48 18.43 -6.38 -3.65
CA TYR A 48 17.65 -6.55 -2.41
C TYR A 48 17.73 -7.99 -1.88
N SER A 49 17.76 -8.98 -2.78
CA SER A 49 17.95 -10.40 -2.42
C SER A 49 19.26 -10.69 -1.69
N ALA A 50 20.27 -9.83 -1.82
CA ALA A 50 21.50 -9.98 -1.05
C ALA A 50 21.35 -9.53 0.42
N MET A 51 20.18 -8.97 0.81
CA MET A 51 19.78 -8.73 2.20
C MET A 51 18.86 -9.84 2.77
N ASP A 52 18.63 -10.92 2.02
CA ASP A 52 17.80 -12.04 2.49
C ASP A 52 18.40 -12.67 3.75
N THR A 53 17.52 -13.04 4.68
CA THR A 53 17.84 -13.83 5.87
C THR A 53 17.15 -15.20 5.77
N ALA A 54 17.38 -16.08 6.74
CA ALA A 54 16.69 -17.38 6.78
C ALA A 54 15.16 -17.24 6.98
N GLU A 55 14.70 -16.09 7.48
CA GLU A 55 13.30 -15.86 7.85
C GLU A 55 12.59 -14.81 6.97
N THR A 56 13.34 -13.89 6.34
CA THR A 56 12.78 -12.74 5.61
C THR A 56 13.54 -12.46 4.32
N THR A 57 12.86 -11.98 3.30
CA THR A 57 13.49 -11.46 2.08
C THR A 57 13.91 -10.00 2.30
N GLY A 58 14.96 -9.54 1.64
CA GLY A 58 15.39 -8.14 1.70
C GLY A 58 14.32 -7.16 1.18
N GLU A 59 13.44 -7.64 0.31
CA GLU A 59 12.26 -6.92 -0.16
C GLU A 59 11.24 -6.65 0.97
N ASP A 60 11.15 -7.53 1.98
CA ASP A 60 10.24 -7.34 3.12
C ASP A 60 10.64 -6.13 3.99
N GLY A 61 11.91 -5.70 3.90
CA GLY A 61 12.39 -4.49 4.55
C GLY A 61 11.93 -3.19 3.88
N ILE A 62 11.31 -3.27 2.70
CA ILE A 62 10.80 -2.12 1.97
C ILE A 62 9.39 -1.81 2.50
N PRO A 63 9.16 -0.62 3.09
CA PRO A 63 7.87 -0.29 3.68
C PRO A 63 6.80 -0.14 2.60
N ASP A 64 5.69 -0.86 2.75
CA ASP A 64 4.47 -0.60 1.97
C ASP A 64 3.75 0.63 2.52
N LEU A 65 3.94 1.76 1.86
CA LEU A 65 3.31 3.03 2.23
C LEU A 65 1.83 3.12 1.80
N ALA A 66 1.33 2.18 1.00
CA ALA A 66 -0.07 2.12 0.60
C ALA A 66 -0.91 1.35 1.62
N SER A 67 -0.31 0.40 2.34
CA SER A 67 -0.99 -0.36 3.39
C SER A 67 -1.21 0.48 4.65
N PRO A 68 -2.42 0.44 5.24
CA PRO A 68 -2.66 1.10 6.52
C PRO A 68 -1.83 0.42 7.61
N ARG A 69 -1.28 1.21 8.54
CA ARG A 69 -0.51 0.67 9.65
C ARG A 69 -1.43 -0.14 10.56
N VAL A 70 -0.95 -1.28 11.04
CA VAL A 70 -1.76 -2.18 11.88
C VAL A 70 -2.21 -1.46 13.15
N GLU A 71 -1.35 -0.62 13.73
CA GLU A 71 -1.67 0.17 14.92
C GLU A 71 -2.85 1.12 14.68
N ASP A 72 -2.88 1.78 13.51
CA ASP A 72 -3.96 2.69 13.14
C ASP A 72 -5.27 1.93 12.97
N VAL A 73 -5.26 0.78 12.30
CA VAL A 73 -6.44 -0.08 12.13
C VAL A 73 -7.01 -0.55 13.47
N VAL A 74 -6.14 -0.95 14.40
CA VAL A 74 -6.56 -1.39 15.73
C VAL A 74 -7.14 -0.21 16.54
N MET A 75 -6.54 0.96 16.43
CA MET A 75 -7.00 2.18 17.11
C MET A 75 -8.35 2.65 16.57
N ASP A 76 -8.54 2.64 15.25
CA ASP A 76 -9.82 2.96 14.61
C ASP A 76 -10.93 2.02 15.09
N LYS A 77 -10.64 0.72 15.15
CA LYS A 77 -11.59 -0.28 15.67
C LYS A 77 -11.94 -0.01 17.13
N PHE A 78 -10.96 0.30 17.97
CA PHE A 78 -11.19 0.61 19.38
C PHE A 78 -12.06 1.87 19.55
N ILE A 79 -11.80 2.91 18.78
CA ILE A 79 -12.60 4.15 18.79
C ILE A 79 -14.03 3.87 18.32
N ALA A 80 -14.19 3.07 17.26
CA ALA A 80 -15.51 2.67 16.74
C ALA A 80 -16.30 1.87 17.78
N ASP A 81 -15.69 0.87 18.41
CA ASP A 81 -16.32 0.05 19.46
C ASP A 81 -16.76 0.93 20.65
N ARG A 82 -15.91 1.89 21.07
CA ARG A 82 -16.26 2.84 22.13
C ARG A 82 -17.43 3.73 21.74
N LEU A 83 -17.47 4.20 20.49
CA LEU A 83 -18.56 5.02 19.98
C LEU A 83 -19.88 4.22 19.95
N HIS A 84 -19.86 2.98 19.47
CA HIS A 84 -21.03 2.10 19.46
C HIS A 84 -21.59 1.91 20.87
N TRP A 85 -20.73 1.62 21.85
CA TRP A 85 -21.14 1.54 23.25
C TRP A 85 -21.79 2.83 23.76
N CYS A 86 -21.26 4.00 23.39
CA CYS A 86 -21.83 5.29 23.78
C CYS A 86 -23.21 5.52 23.14
N LEU A 87 -23.38 5.14 21.87
CA LEU A 87 -24.66 5.24 21.16
C LEU A 87 -25.73 4.34 21.80
N ASP A 88 -25.35 3.15 22.27
CA ASP A 88 -26.26 2.23 22.97
C ASP A 88 -26.78 2.79 24.31
N GLN A 89 -26.10 3.79 24.89
CA GLN A 89 -26.57 4.49 26.10
C GLN A 89 -27.60 5.59 25.82
N LEU A 90 -27.82 5.95 24.56
CA LEU A 90 -28.84 6.95 24.18
C LEU A 90 -30.24 6.33 24.21
N SER A 91 -31.27 7.16 24.38
CA SER A 91 -32.64 6.72 24.18
C SER A 91 -32.93 6.44 22.70
N LYS A 92 -33.97 5.63 22.41
CA LYS A 92 -34.33 5.27 21.02
C LYS A 92 -34.56 6.50 20.12
N GLU A 93 -35.21 7.53 20.65
CA GLU A 93 -35.47 8.78 19.92
C GLU A 93 -34.17 9.54 19.61
N GLU A 94 -33.21 9.54 20.54
CA GLU A 94 -31.91 10.18 20.37
C GLU A 94 -31.04 9.42 19.37
N GLN A 95 -31.06 8.09 19.41
CA GLN A 95 -30.39 7.23 18.43
C GLN A 95 -30.94 7.46 17.02
N GLU A 96 -32.26 7.49 16.86
CA GLU A 96 -32.92 7.71 15.57
C GLU A 96 -32.55 9.09 14.99
N LEU A 97 -32.51 10.12 15.83
CA LEU A 97 -32.10 11.46 15.40
C LEU A 97 -30.65 11.48 14.91
N ILE A 98 -29.72 10.87 15.66
CA ILE A 98 -28.30 10.79 15.25
C ILE A 98 -28.14 9.95 13.99
N PHE A 99 -28.82 8.81 13.89
CA PHE A 99 -28.79 7.96 12.71
C PHE A 99 -29.24 8.72 11.46
N THR A 100 -30.34 9.45 11.57
CA THR A 100 -30.90 10.24 10.47
C THR A 100 -29.96 11.37 10.02
N LEU A 101 -29.32 12.06 10.99
CA LEU A 101 -28.45 13.19 10.67
C LEU A 101 -27.09 12.75 10.11
N PHE A 102 -26.47 11.70 10.65
CA PHE A 102 -25.08 11.35 10.36
C PHE A 102 -24.92 10.12 9.44
N PHE A 103 -25.83 9.15 9.50
CA PHE A 103 -25.74 7.94 8.66
C PHE A 103 -26.60 8.04 7.40
N GLN A 104 -27.76 8.68 7.49
CA GLN A 104 -28.61 8.97 6.32
C GLN A 104 -28.28 10.30 5.64
N ASN A 105 -27.35 11.09 6.20
CA ASN A 105 -26.92 12.39 5.68
C ASN A 105 -28.07 13.39 5.46
N LYS A 106 -29.14 13.33 6.26
CA LYS A 106 -30.22 14.33 6.18
C LYS A 106 -29.83 15.59 6.92
N SER A 107 -30.07 16.73 6.28
CA SER A 107 -29.93 18.03 6.94
C SER A 107 -31.05 18.28 7.96
N GLU A 108 -30.79 19.12 8.95
CA GLU A 108 -31.82 19.57 9.91
C GLU A 108 -33.01 20.24 9.21
N HIS A 109 -32.77 20.93 8.09
CA HIS A 109 -33.82 21.54 7.28
C HIS A 109 -34.73 20.50 6.60
N GLN A 110 -34.15 19.45 6.02
CA GLN A 110 -34.92 18.35 5.44
C GLN A 110 -35.73 17.65 6.53
N LEU A 111 -35.11 17.35 7.66
CA LEU A 111 -35.78 16.68 8.77
C LEU A 111 -36.92 17.52 9.35
N SER A 112 -36.76 18.85 9.39
CA SER A 112 -37.81 19.79 9.80
C SER A 112 -39.02 19.76 8.86
N ARG A 113 -38.78 19.66 7.54
CA ARG A 113 -39.85 19.56 6.53
C ARG A 113 -40.58 18.22 6.60
N GLU A 114 -39.85 17.14 6.85
CA GLU A 114 -40.41 15.78 6.92
C GLU A 114 -41.22 15.54 8.20
N THR A 115 -40.73 16.00 9.35
CA THR A 115 -41.33 15.73 10.66
C THR A 115 -42.26 16.84 11.14
N GLY A 116 -42.24 18.01 10.50
CA GLY A 116 -42.95 19.22 10.95
C GLY A 116 -42.37 19.85 12.22
N ILE A 117 -41.30 19.28 12.79
CA ILE A 117 -40.62 19.81 13.97
C ILE A 117 -39.80 21.03 13.55
N ALA A 118 -39.89 22.12 14.31
CA ALA A 118 -39.08 23.31 14.05
C ALA A 118 -37.58 22.99 14.07
N GLN A 119 -36.84 23.46 13.07
CA GLN A 119 -35.39 23.25 12.95
C GLN A 119 -34.63 23.56 14.24
N LYS A 120 -34.97 24.67 14.94
CA LYS A 120 -34.32 25.03 16.21
C LYS A 120 -34.46 23.93 17.28
N THR A 121 -35.60 23.25 17.33
CA THR A 121 -35.82 22.14 18.26
C THR A 121 -34.94 20.95 17.90
N ILE A 122 -34.83 20.63 16.61
CA ILE A 122 -33.94 19.57 16.10
C ILE A 122 -32.49 19.89 16.46
N HIS A 123 -32.05 21.13 16.21
CA HIS A 123 -30.71 21.61 16.54
C HIS A 123 -30.41 21.47 18.04
N ASN A 124 -31.31 21.94 18.90
CA ASN A 124 -31.14 21.86 20.35
C ASN A 124 -31.04 20.41 20.83
N ARG A 125 -31.86 19.50 20.28
CA ARG A 125 -31.78 18.05 20.57
C ARG A 125 -30.43 17.48 20.14
N LYS A 126 -29.99 17.76 18.91
CA LYS A 126 -28.69 17.34 18.38
C LYS A 126 -27.54 17.76 19.29
N VAL A 127 -27.48 19.05 19.65
CA VAL A 127 -26.43 19.61 20.51
C VAL A 127 -26.40 18.92 21.88
N ARG A 128 -27.57 18.68 22.48
CA ARG A 128 -27.68 17.97 23.76
C ARG A 128 -27.14 16.54 23.67
N ILE A 129 -27.52 15.81 22.62
CA ILE A 129 -27.07 14.42 22.40
C ILE A 129 -25.54 14.39 22.21
N LEU A 130 -24.99 15.28 21.39
CA LEU A 130 -23.54 15.36 21.19
C LEU A 130 -22.79 15.69 22.48
N ALA A 131 -23.33 16.57 23.33
CA ALA A 131 -22.75 16.85 24.64
C ALA A 131 -22.80 15.63 25.58
N GLN A 132 -23.85 14.81 25.50
CA GLN A 132 -23.96 13.56 26.25
C GLN A 132 -22.95 12.52 25.74
N LEU A 133 -22.84 12.32 24.43
CA LEU A 133 -21.87 11.41 23.82
C LEU A 133 -20.44 11.81 24.19
N LYS A 134 -20.11 13.11 24.13
CA LYS A 134 -18.80 13.61 24.56
C LYS A 134 -18.48 13.23 26.00
N LYS A 135 -19.43 13.41 26.93
CA LYS A 135 -19.27 13.02 28.34
C LYS A 135 -19.12 11.52 28.54
N LEU A 136 -19.71 10.69 27.67
CA LEU A 136 -19.57 9.23 27.73
C LEU A 136 -18.22 8.77 27.17
N MET A 137 -17.67 9.47 26.18
CA MET A 137 -16.35 9.18 25.62
C MET A 137 -15.20 9.63 26.52
N GLU A 138 -15.38 10.70 27.30
CA GLU A 138 -14.39 11.19 28.28
C GLU A 138 -14.39 10.39 29.60
N LYS A 139 -15.42 9.56 29.83
CA LYS A 139 -15.42 8.55 30.90
C LYS A 139 -14.66 7.31 30.47
#